data_AF-A0A662J9Z7-F1
#
_entry.id   AF-A0A662J9Z7-F1
#
_cell.length_a   1.000
_cell.length_b   1.000
_cell.length_c   1.000
_cell.angle_alpha   90.00
_cell.angle_beta   90.00
_cell.angle_gamma   90.00
#
_symmetry.space_group_name_H-M   'P 1'
#
loop_
_entity.id
_entity.type
_entity.pdbx_description
1 polymer ?
#
loop_
_entity_poly.entity_id
_entity_poly.type
_entity_poly.pdbx_seq_one_letter_code
_entity_poly.pdbx_strand_id
1 'polypeptide(L)'
;MSPKNIERIVRAYRAFRDEPGFARVVPLDEVRDNDYNLNVSLYVAPLVEREEVDVTALWEEVKAIDREIEAIEERIEGYLREALVPTKEDELKETRIGKIPASWKVARLTDVADYINGYPFSTKDWKDRGLPIIRIQNLNDPDAEFNYFDGDIDSKYIVSNGDILFSWSGSIGVYLWNRGKAVLNQHIFKVVPRQGVNRIYLYYALHVAIEQLKRRVHGSTMKHFRRGELKATYISFPPIDEQERIAEVLSTVDEAISLSRKAIEAIRAFRDALMAELLARGIGHEEFKETEIGRIPVEWEVVRLNDIVIECKTGIPVKEQDRVRGPYPYFGANGIIDWVNGYIFDGEYIIVAQDGSIGAIHYYNGKFWANNHVWVLKCDTNEVHHHFLFYALKMVPWQYLAVGSTRPKITKRILLSVKIPLPSLDEQKRIARILLTVDERLRAERERLERLRRLKEGLMGLLLTGRMRVRAA
;
A
#
# COMPACT_ATOMS: atom_id res chain seq x y z
N MET A 1 -2.10 -30.07 2.93
CA MET A 1 -1.62 -30.86 4.09
C MET A 1 -0.93 -32.11 3.56
N SER A 2 0.29 -32.43 4.00
CA SER A 2 1.04 -33.58 3.46
C SER A 2 0.46 -34.93 3.94
N PRO A 3 0.65 -36.04 3.21
CA PRO A 3 0.23 -37.38 3.66
C PRO A 3 0.77 -37.76 5.04
N LYS A 4 2.00 -37.35 5.35
CA LYS A 4 2.66 -37.55 6.66
C LYS A 4 1.92 -36.85 7.80
N ASN A 5 1.39 -35.65 7.56
CA ASN A 5 0.64 -34.89 8.58
C ASN A 5 -0.74 -35.51 8.83
N ILE A 6 -1.39 -36.06 7.80
CA ILE A 6 -2.66 -36.81 7.95
C ILE A 6 -2.44 -38.02 8.86
N GLU A 7 -1.36 -38.77 8.65
CA GLU A 7 -1.07 -39.96 9.45
C GLU A 7 -0.84 -39.62 10.94
N ARG A 8 -0.18 -38.49 11.22
CA ARG A 8 0.01 -37.97 12.59
C ARG A 8 -1.32 -37.69 13.28
N ILE A 9 -2.22 -36.96 12.61
CA ILE A 9 -3.57 -36.65 13.14
C ILE A 9 -4.35 -37.93 13.41
N VAL A 10 -4.36 -38.87 12.46
CA VAL A 10 -5.09 -40.14 12.61
C VAL A 10 -4.54 -40.97 13.78
N ARG A 11 -3.22 -40.99 13.96
CA ARG A 11 -2.57 -41.67 15.09
C ARG A 11 -2.95 -41.03 16.42
N ALA A 12 -2.95 -39.70 16.50
CA ALA A 12 -3.34 -38.94 17.69
C ALA A 12 -4.80 -39.20 18.07
N TYR A 13 -5.70 -39.17 17.08
CA TYR A 13 -7.12 -39.48 17.26
C TYR A 13 -7.35 -40.90 17.79
N ARG A 14 -6.74 -41.91 17.15
CA ARG A 14 -6.88 -43.32 17.56
C ARG A 14 -6.33 -43.59 18.96
N ALA A 15 -5.26 -42.90 19.33
CA ALA A 15 -4.62 -43.06 20.63
C ALA A 15 -5.20 -42.13 21.71
N PHE A 16 -6.20 -41.31 21.37
CA PHE A 16 -6.81 -40.31 22.25
C PHE A 16 -5.75 -39.52 23.04
N ARG A 17 -4.79 -38.94 22.31
CA ARG A 17 -3.65 -38.22 22.87
C ARG A 17 -3.37 -36.94 22.10
N ASP A 18 -2.65 -36.03 22.73
CA ASP A 18 -2.17 -34.82 22.09
C ASP A 18 -1.10 -35.13 21.04
N GLU A 19 -1.10 -34.36 19.97
CA GLU A 19 -0.06 -34.32 18.95
C GLU A 19 0.23 -32.84 18.66
N PRO A 20 1.35 -32.29 19.16
CA PRO A 20 1.68 -30.87 19.04
C PRO A 20 1.53 -30.36 17.62
N GLY A 21 0.75 -29.30 17.43
CA GLY A 21 0.48 -28.71 16.11
C GLY A 21 -0.61 -29.38 15.28
N PHE A 22 -1.12 -30.54 15.70
CA PHE A 22 -1.99 -31.38 14.87
C PHE A 22 -3.26 -31.87 15.58
N ALA A 23 -3.20 -32.16 16.89
CA ALA A 23 -4.37 -32.60 17.66
C ALA A 23 -4.17 -32.32 19.16
N ARG A 24 -5.27 -32.06 19.87
CA ARG A 24 -5.30 -31.98 21.34
C ARG A 24 -6.58 -32.62 21.86
N VAL A 25 -6.45 -33.38 22.93
CA VAL A 25 -7.58 -33.90 23.71
C VAL A 25 -7.99 -32.81 24.68
N VAL A 26 -9.24 -32.36 24.53
CA VAL A 26 -9.76 -31.21 25.28
C VAL A 26 -10.82 -31.69 26.26
N PRO A 27 -10.69 -31.41 27.57
CA PRO A 27 -11.73 -31.69 28.55
C PRO A 27 -13.02 -30.91 28.24
N LEU A 28 -14.17 -31.48 28.58
CA LEU A 28 -15.47 -30.85 28.33
C LEU A 28 -15.63 -29.50 29.05
N ASP A 29 -15.03 -29.34 30.23
CA ASP A 29 -15.04 -28.06 30.95
C ASP A 29 -14.31 -26.96 30.17
N GLU A 30 -13.18 -27.25 29.53
CA GLU A 30 -12.47 -26.30 28.66
C GLU A 30 -13.28 -25.97 27.40
N VAL A 31 -13.98 -26.96 26.83
CA VAL A 31 -14.92 -26.74 25.72
C VAL A 31 -16.07 -25.83 26.15
N ARG A 32 -16.62 -26.02 27.35
CA ARG A 32 -17.67 -25.18 27.92
C ARG A 32 -17.18 -23.74 28.14
N ASP A 33 -15.98 -23.59 28.69
CA ASP A 33 -15.32 -22.29 28.85
C ASP A 33 -15.12 -21.58 27.51
N ASN A 34 -14.96 -22.35 26.43
CA ASN A 34 -14.89 -21.89 25.04
C ASN A 34 -16.25 -21.86 24.28
N ASP A 35 -17.39 -21.96 24.96
CA ASP A 35 -18.77 -21.81 24.40
C ASP A 35 -19.22 -22.98 23.55
N TYR A 36 -18.61 -24.14 23.77
CA TYR A 36 -18.73 -25.25 22.82
C TYR A 36 -18.24 -24.85 21.41
N ASN A 37 -17.40 -23.82 21.31
CA ASN A 37 -16.73 -23.49 20.06
C ASN A 37 -15.70 -24.58 19.79
N LEU A 38 -15.98 -25.45 18.83
CA LEU A 38 -15.11 -26.56 18.43
C LEU A 38 -14.16 -26.17 17.29
N ASN A 39 -13.94 -24.87 17.04
CA ASN A 39 -12.91 -24.43 16.11
C ASN A 39 -11.56 -24.98 16.58
N VAL A 40 -10.99 -25.89 15.77
CA VAL A 40 -9.75 -26.61 16.07
C VAL A 40 -8.63 -25.65 16.49
N SER A 41 -8.59 -24.46 15.90
CA SER A 41 -7.57 -23.45 16.15
C SER A 41 -7.60 -22.85 17.56
N LEU A 42 -8.69 -23.03 18.32
CA LEU A 42 -8.75 -22.67 19.73
C LEU A 42 -7.98 -23.64 20.63
N TYR A 43 -7.81 -24.88 20.18
CA TYR A 43 -7.28 -25.97 21.00
C TYR A 43 -5.96 -26.50 20.46
N VAL A 44 -5.72 -26.34 19.17
CA VAL A 44 -4.52 -26.78 18.47
C VAL A 44 -3.89 -25.55 17.86
N ALA A 45 -2.85 -25.03 18.50
CA ALA A 45 -2.00 -24.01 17.91
C ALA A 45 -1.22 -24.65 16.75
N PRO A 46 -1.32 -24.16 15.50
CA PRO A 46 -0.54 -24.71 14.40
C PRO A 46 0.96 -24.58 14.70
N LEU A 47 1.75 -25.61 14.39
CA LEU A 47 3.20 -25.50 14.29
C LEU A 47 3.50 -24.61 13.08
N VAL A 48 3.52 -23.30 13.28
CA VAL A 48 4.06 -22.37 12.30
C VAL A 48 5.56 -22.41 12.51
N GLU A 49 6.27 -23.10 11.62
CA GLU A 49 7.70 -22.81 11.42
C GLU A 49 7.76 -21.33 11.00
N ARG A 50 8.07 -20.47 11.96
CA ARG A 50 8.40 -19.08 11.65
C ARG A 50 9.75 -19.14 10.97
N GLU A 51 9.81 -18.81 9.69
CA GLU A 51 11.09 -18.48 9.06
C GLU A 51 11.75 -17.43 9.95
N GLU A 52 13.00 -17.67 10.36
CA GLU A 52 13.76 -16.65 11.08
C GLU A 52 14.01 -15.50 10.10
N VAL A 53 13.25 -14.43 10.29
CA VAL A 53 13.41 -13.20 9.53
C VAL A 53 14.55 -12.42 10.15
N ASP A 54 15.60 -12.18 9.37
CA ASP A 54 16.73 -11.36 9.82
C ASP A 54 16.32 -9.88 9.88
N VAL A 55 15.92 -9.45 11.08
CA VAL A 55 15.53 -8.07 11.39
C VAL A 55 16.67 -7.09 11.08
N THR A 56 17.92 -7.52 11.22
CA THR A 56 19.09 -6.68 10.97
C THR A 56 19.29 -6.45 9.47
N ALA A 57 19.15 -7.50 8.66
CA ALA A 57 19.20 -7.38 7.21
C ALA A 57 18.10 -6.44 6.67
N LEU A 58 16.86 -6.56 7.18
CA LEU A 58 15.76 -5.66 6.81
C LEU A 58 16.05 -4.20 7.21
N TRP A 59 16.70 -3.99 8.36
CA TRP A 59 17.10 -2.65 8.79
C TRP A 59 18.18 -2.04 7.88
N GLU A 60 19.16 -2.84 7.44
CA GLU A 60 20.18 -2.39 6.48
C GLU A 60 19.58 -2.05 5.11
N GLU A 61 18.58 -2.81 4.64
CA GLU A 61 17.82 -2.48 3.43
C GLU A 61 17.12 -1.12 3.56
N VAL A 62 16.44 -0.89 4.69
CA VAL A 62 15.79 0.40 4.98
C VAL A 62 16.81 1.55 4.92
N LYS A 63 17.99 1.41 5.53
CA LYS A 63 19.06 2.43 5.48
C LYS A 63 19.66 2.62 4.10
N ALA A 64 19.73 1.58 3.28
CA ALA A 64 20.22 1.71 1.91
C ALA A 64 19.27 2.59 1.09
N ILE A 65 17.96 2.34 1.21
CA ILE A 65 16.94 3.14 0.53
C ILE A 65 16.95 4.60 1.02
N ASP A 66 17.16 4.84 2.33
CA ASP A 66 17.27 6.21 2.86
C ASP A 66 18.42 7.00 2.20
N ARG A 67 19.58 6.38 2.01
CA ARG A 67 20.73 7.02 1.36
C ARG A 67 20.43 7.38 -0.10
N GLU A 68 19.70 6.52 -0.81
CA GLU A 68 19.22 6.82 -2.17
C GLU A 68 18.20 7.97 -2.16
N ILE A 69 17.33 8.01 -1.15
CA ILE A 69 16.35 9.08 -0.93
C ILE A 69 17.03 10.43 -0.68
N GLU A 70 18.05 10.48 0.18
CA GLU A 70 18.79 11.72 0.47
C GLU A 70 19.47 12.24 -0.80
N ALA A 71 20.15 11.36 -1.55
CA ALA A 71 20.83 11.74 -2.79
C ALA A 71 19.86 12.25 -3.88
N ILE A 72 18.66 11.64 -4.01
CA ILE A 72 17.67 12.12 -5.00
C ILE A 72 17.05 13.46 -4.58
N GLU A 73 16.88 13.69 -3.27
CA GLU A 73 16.35 14.96 -2.76
C GLU A 73 17.32 16.11 -2.97
N GLU A 74 18.62 15.90 -2.74
CA GLU A 74 19.64 16.91 -3.06
C GLU A 74 19.61 17.31 -4.54
N ARG A 75 19.41 16.34 -5.45
CA ARG A 75 19.23 16.60 -6.89
C ARG A 75 17.98 17.42 -7.17
N ILE A 76 16.84 17.06 -6.57
CA ILE A 76 15.59 17.82 -6.70
C ILE A 76 15.78 19.25 -6.21
N GLU A 77 16.38 19.45 -5.04
CA GLU A 77 16.65 20.78 -4.49
C GLU A 77 17.54 21.61 -5.41
N GLY A 78 18.60 21.01 -5.97
CA GLY A 78 19.46 21.66 -6.95
C GLY A 78 18.65 22.19 -8.14
N TYR A 79 17.77 21.36 -8.72
CA TYR A 79 16.90 21.77 -9.81
C TYR A 79 15.93 22.90 -9.40
N LEU A 80 15.33 22.83 -8.21
CA LEU A 80 14.40 23.86 -7.74
C LEU A 80 15.10 25.21 -7.53
N ARG A 81 16.36 25.22 -7.09
CA ARG A 81 17.16 26.44 -6.90
C ARG A 81 17.63 27.06 -8.21
N GLU A 82 18.14 26.23 -9.12
CA GLU A 82 18.82 26.70 -10.34
C GLU A 82 17.87 26.94 -11.52
N ALA A 83 16.75 26.21 -11.58
CA ALA A 83 16.11 25.91 -12.85
C ALA A 83 14.67 26.43 -12.97
N LEU A 84 14.16 27.18 -12.00
CA LEU A 84 12.76 27.62 -12.01
C LEU A 84 12.64 29.14 -12.11
N VAL A 85 12.62 29.66 -13.34
CA VAL A 85 12.44 31.09 -13.61
C VAL A 85 11.00 31.35 -14.08
N PRO A 86 10.24 32.24 -13.41
CA PRO A 86 8.92 32.65 -13.91
C PRO A 86 9.04 33.25 -15.32
N THR A 87 8.17 32.84 -16.24
CA THR A 87 8.10 33.47 -17.56
C THR A 87 7.55 34.88 -17.42
N LYS A 88 8.24 35.87 -17.98
CA LYS A 88 7.76 37.25 -17.96
C LYS A 88 6.63 37.45 -18.96
N GLU A 89 5.71 38.36 -18.65
CA GLU A 89 4.52 38.60 -19.48
C GLU A 89 4.86 39.07 -20.91
N ASP A 90 5.94 39.85 -21.05
CA ASP A 90 6.47 40.33 -22.33
C ASP A 90 7.19 39.24 -23.16
N GLU A 91 7.48 38.08 -22.56
CA GLU A 91 8.05 36.90 -23.22
C GLU A 91 6.96 35.91 -23.70
N LEU A 92 5.68 36.22 -23.50
CA LEU A 92 4.55 35.37 -23.89
C LEU A 92 3.99 35.74 -25.27
N LYS A 93 3.47 34.74 -25.98
CA LYS A 93 2.68 34.91 -27.19
C LYS A 93 1.31 34.25 -27.05
N GLU A 94 0.30 34.88 -27.64
CA GLU A 94 -1.04 34.31 -27.73
C GLU A 94 -1.10 33.17 -28.74
N THR A 95 -1.75 32.07 -28.34
CA THR A 95 -1.95 30.90 -29.20
C THR A 95 -3.32 30.28 -28.98
N ARG A 96 -3.68 29.31 -29.82
CA ARG A 96 -4.93 28.55 -29.69
C ARG A 96 -5.06 27.71 -28.40
N ILE A 97 -3.96 27.53 -27.66
CA ILE A 97 -3.94 26.83 -26.36
C ILE A 97 -3.65 27.78 -25.19
N GLY A 98 -3.79 29.09 -25.42
CA GLY A 98 -3.51 30.15 -24.46
C GLY A 98 -2.12 30.77 -24.64
N LYS A 99 -1.75 31.65 -23.71
CA LYS A 99 -0.43 32.27 -23.65
C LYS A 99 0.64 31.24 -23.33
N ILE A 100 1.66 31.18 -24.18
CA ILE A 100 2.85 30.33 -23.98
C ILE A 100 4.12 31.16 -24.24
N PRO A 101 5.31 30.72 -23.80
CA PRO A 101 6.54 31.42 -24.12
C PRO A 101 6.76 31.60 -25.63
N ALA A 102 7.28 32.75 -26.05
CA ALA A 102 7.46 33.11 -27.45
C ALA A 102 8.37 32.11 -28.20
N SER A 103 9.39 31.57 -27.51
CA SER A 103 10.30 30.55 -28.04
C SER A 103 9.67 29.17 -28.20
N TRP A 104 8.54 28.90 -27.56
CA TRP A 104 7.86 27.62 -27.62
C TRP A 104 7.04 27.50 -28.90
N LYS A 105 6.84 26.28 -29.39
CA LYS A 105 6.03 26.02 -30.58
C LYS A 105 4.72 25.33 -30.19
N VAL A 106 3.70 25.47 -31.02
CA VAL A 106 2.44 24.72 -30.89
C VAL A 106 2.40 23.67 -31.99
N ALA A 107 2.13 22.43 -31.61
CA ALA A 107 2.03 21.31 -32.52
C ALA A 107 0.85 20.41 -32.15
N ARG A 108 0.32 19.63 -33.09
CA ARG A 108 -0.63 18.57 -32.76
C ARG A 108 0.13 17.39 -32.19
N LEU A 109 -0.54 16.55 -31.40
CA LEU A 109 0.06 15.29 -30.93
C LEU A 109 0.60 14.43 -32.09
N THR A 110 -0.11 14.38 -33.21
CA THR A 110 0.32 13.66 -34.42
C THR A 110 1.48 14.30 -35.19
N ASP A 111 1.86 15.54 -34.85
CA ASP A 111 2.97 16.24 -35.49
C ASP A 111 4.29 15.95 -34.78
N VAL A 112 4.25 15.59 -33.49
CA VAL A 112 5.42 15.37 -32.62
C VAL A 112 5.76 13.89 -32.42
N ALA A 113 4.87 12.98 -32.78
CA ALA A 113 5.08 11.55 -32.60
C ALA A 113 4.25 10.70 -33.58
N ASP A 114 4.76 9.50 -33.85
CA ASP A 114 4.04 8.46 -34.56
C ASP A 114 3.36 7.51 -33.57
N TYR A 115 2.13 7.11 -33.90
CA TYR A 115 1.28 6.27 -33.06
C TYR A 115 1.04 4.94 -33.76
N ILE A 116 1.80 3.93 -33.39
CA ILE A 116 1.78 2.61 -34.01
C ILE A 116 0.82 1.73 -33.20
N ASN A 117 -0.34 1.39 -33.77
CA ASN A 117 -1.30 0.51 -33.08
C ASN A 117 -0.69 -0.90 -32.98
N GLY A 118 -0.87 -1.57 -31.85
CA GLY A 118 -0.41 -2.94 -31.67
C GLY A 118 -1.07 -3.96 -32.60
N TYR A 119 -0.53 -5.17 -32.59
CA TYR A 119 -0.99 -6.29 -33.41
C TYR A 119 -2.27 -6.92 -32.82
N PRO A 120 -3.28 -7.29 -33.64
CA PRO A 120 -4.54 -7.84 -33.17
C PRO A 120 -4.43 -9.32 -32.78
N PHE A 121 -3.72 -9.63 -31.68
CA PHE A 121 -3.57 -11.01 -31.21
C PHE A 121 -4.93 -11.63 -30.83
N SER A 122 -5.13 -12.87 -31.27
CA SER A 122 -6.25 -13.73 -30.93
C SER A 122 -5.82 -14.82 -29.94
N THR A 123 -6.78 -15.54 -29.36
CA THR A 123 -6.50 -16.66 -28.46
C THR A 123 -5.71 -17.80 -29.13
N LYS A 124 -5.73 -17.89 -30.47
CA LYS A 124 -4.97 -18.89 -31.23
C LYS A 124 -3.47 -18.57 -31.29
N ASP A 125 -3.12 -17.30 -31.11
CA ASP A 125 -1.74 -16.82 -31.15
C ASP A 125 -1.03 -17.00 -29.81
N TRP A 126 -1.79 -17.25 -28.73
CA TRP A 126 -1.24 -17.36 -27.39
C TRP A 126 -0.48 -18.67 -27.19
N LYS A 127 0.67 -18.54 -26.54
CA LYS A 127 1.58 -19.62 -26.16
C LYS A 127 1.93 -19.52 -24.68
N ASP A 128 2.54 -20.58 -24.17
CA ASP A 128 3.06 -20.67 -22.80
C ASP A 128 4.50 -20.13 -22.67
N ARG A 129 5.15 -19.80 -23.79
CA ARG A 129 6.53 -19.29 -23.86
C ARG A 129 6.71 -18.34 -25.05
N GLY A 130 7.76 -17.52 -25.01
CA GLY A 130 8.10 -16.57 -26.08
C GLY A 130 8.20 -15.13 -25.56
N LEU A 131 7.93 -14.15 -26.42
CA LEU A 131 7.84 -12.75 -26.01
C LEU A 131 6.49 -12.50 -25.30
N PRO A 132 6.47 -11.77 -24.17
CA PRO A 132 5.23 -11.42 -23.50
C PRO A 132 4.39 -10.48 -24.37
N ILE A 133 3.08 -10.74 -24.44
CA ILE A 133 2.09 -9.91 -25.14
C ILE A 133 1.56 -8.85 -24.16
N ILE A 134 1.88 -7.58 -24.41
CA ILE A 134 1.40 -6.47 -23.60
C ILE A 134 -0.08 -6.22 -23.90
N ARG A 135 -0.93 -6.39 -22.88
CA ARG A 135 -2.35 -6.00 -22.91
C ARG A 135 -2.62 -4.88 -21.91
N ILE A 136 -3.81 -4.27 -22.00
CA ILE A 136 -4.20 -3.15 -21.13
C ILE A 136 -4.15 -3.54 -19.65
N GLN A 137 -4.51 -4.78 -19.31
CA GLN A 137 -4.39 -5.28 -17.93
C GLN A 137 -2.95 -5.23 -17.41
N ASN A 138 -1.95 -5.56 -18.24
CA ASN A 138 -0.54 -5.59 -17.84
C ASN A 138 0.05 -4.18 -17.67
N LEU A 139 -0.63 -3.15 -18.19
CA LEU A 139 -0.29 -1.75 -17.96
C LEU A 139 -0.91 -1.20 -16.67
N ASN A 140 -2.10 -1.69 -16.30
CA ASN A 140 -2.80 -1.25 -15.10
C ASN A 140 -2.37 -2.02 -13.85
N ASP A 141 -1.92 -3.26 -14.04
CA ASP A 141 -1.57 -4.19 -12.97
C ASP A 141 -0.16 -4.75 -13.22
N PRO A 142 0.82 -4.38 -12.38
CA PRO A 142 2.18 -4.93 -12.42
C PRO A 142 2.22 -6.45 -12.28
N ASP A 143 1.30 -7.06 -11.55
CA ASP A 143 1.29 -8.50 -11.24
C ASP A 143 0.49 -9.32 -12.25
N ALA A 144 -0.21 -8.67 -13.18
CA ALA A 144 -1.00 -9.37 -14.19
C ALA A 144 -0.14 -10.26 -15.09
N GLU A 145 -0.57 -11.52 -15.21
CA GLU A 145 0.07 -12.51 -16.06
C GLU A 145 0.05 -12.11 -17.55
N PHE A 146 1.12 -12.52 -18.24
CA PHE A 146 1.25 -12.38 -19.68
C PHE A 146 0.79 -13.63 -20.40
N ASN A 147 0.18 -13.44 -21.56
CA ASN A 147 0.23 -14.46 -22.61
C ASN A 147 1.50 -14.23 -23.44
N TYR A 148 1.98 -15.27 -24.12
CA TYR A 148 3.22 -15.20 -24.88
C TYR A 148 3.00 -15.43 -26.38
N PHE A 149 3.94 -14.96 -27.18
CA PHE A 149 4.00 -15.14 -28.62
C PHE A 149 5.42 -15.55 -29.03
N ASP A 150 5.55 -16.63 -29.80
CA ASP A 150 6.83 -17.19 -30.25
C ASP A 150 7.02 -17.17 -31.78
N GLY A 151 6.10 -16.57 -32.52
CA GLY A 151 6.18 -16.43 -33.97
C GLY A 151 6.97 -15.20 -34.45
N ASP A 152 7.09 -15.07 -35.77
CA ASP A 152 7.66 -13.89 -36.40
C ASP A 152 6.66 -12.73 -36.42
N ILE A 153 7.12 -11.55 -36.01
CA ILE A 153 6.32 -10.32 -36.02
C ILE A 153 7.17 -9.13 -36.48
N ASP A 154 6.52 -8.21 -37.19
CA ASP A 154 7.15 -6.96 -37.63
C ASP A 154 7.71 -6.19 -36.42
N SER A 155 8.95 -5.72 -36.56
CA SER A 155 9.71 -5.05 -35.49
C SER A 155 9.01 -3.81 -34.94
N LYS A 156 8.10 -3.17 -35.71
CA LYS A 156 7.30 -2.03 -35.24
C LYS A 156 6.36 -2.37 -34.07
N TYR A 157 6.01 -3.65 -33.90
CA TYR A 157 5.18 -4.13 -32.78
C TYR A 157 6.01 -4.55 -31.56
N ILE A 158 7.33 -4.62 -31.69
CA ILE A 158 8.24 -4.95 -30.60
C ILE A 158 8.41 -3.72 -29.71
N VAL A 159 8.30 -3.93 -28.40
CA VAL A 159 8.47 -2.93 -27.35
C VAL A 159 9.70 -3.26 -26.53
N SER A 160 10.43 -2.24 -26.09
CA SER A 160 11.60 -2.34 -25.22
C SER A 160 11.56 -1.29 -24.12
N ASN A 161 12.42 -1.44 -23.11
CA ASN A 161 12.48 -0.51 -21.99
C ASN A 161 12.64 0.94 -22.47
N GLY A 162 11.87 1.84 -21.87
CA GLY A 162 11.80 3.25 -22.21
C GLY A 162 10.85 3.59 -23.35
N ASP A 163 10.19 2.62 -24.01
CA ASP A 163 9.14 2.92 -24.99
C ASP A 163 7.89 3.52 -24.31
N ILE A 164 7.26 4.50 -24.97
CA ILE A 164 6.01 5.10 -24.50
C ILE A 164 4.83 4.28 -25.05
N LEU A 165 3.93 3.87 -24.16
CA LEU A 165 2.71 3.17 -24.49
C LEU A 165 1.50 4.03 -24.14
N PHE A 166 0.52 4.10 -25.03
CA PHE A 166 -0.73 4.82 -24.80
C PHE A 166 -1.93 3.89 -25.01
N SER A 167 -2.58 3.47 -23.93
CA SER A 167 -3.84 2.72 -24.01
C SER A 167 -4.96 3.68 -24.35
N TRP A 168 -5.66 3.41 -25.46
CA TRP A 168 -6.70 4.29 -25.98
C TRP A 168 -8.10 3.69 -25.83
N SER A 169 -8.23 2.57 -25.12
CA SER A 169 -9.46 1.76 -25.03
C SER A 169 -9.64 1.25 -23.61
N GLY A 170 -10.86 1.27 -23.09
CA GLY A 170 -11.17 0.82 -21.73
C GLY A 170 -10.48 1.72 -20.70
N SER A 171 -9.42 1.20 -20.06
CA SER A 171 -8.57 2.00 -19.17
C SER A 171 -7.57 2.81 -19.99
N ILE A 172 -7.82 4.12 -20.11
CA ILE A 172 -6.97 5.04 -20.87
C ILE A 172 -5.83 5.53 -19.98
N GLY A 173 -4.59 5.40 -20.45
CA GLY A 173 -3.40 5.85 -19.74
C GLY A 173 -2.17 5.92 -20.65
N VAL A 174 -1.16 6.65 -20.19
CA VAL A 174 0.15 6.76 -20.84
C VAL A 174 1.17 6.11 -19.91
N TYR A 175 2.10 5.32 -20.45
CA TYR A 175 3.01 4.49 -19.65
C TYR A 175 4.42 4.53 -20.26
N LEU A 176 5.44 4.48 -19.41
CA LEU A 176 6.81 4.12 -19.82
C LEU A 176 7.02 2.64 -19.54
N TRP A 177 7.33 1.88 -20.58
CA TRP A 177 7.58 0.46 -20.44
C TRP A 177 8.94 0.18 -19.82
N ASN A 178 9.02 -0.72 -18.84
CA ASN A 178 10.27 -1.07 -18.15
C ASN A 178 10.39 -2.56 -17.82
N ARG A 179 9.61 -3.45 -18.47
CA ARG A 179 9.54 -4.89 -18.18
C ARG A 179 10.17 -5.77 -19.27
N GLY A 180 11.23 -5.28 -19.91
CA GLY A 180 12.03 -6.02 -20.89
C GLY A 180 11.50 -5.95 -22.31
N LYS A 181 11.86 -6.93 -23.15
CA LYS A 181 11.40 -7.00 -24.54
C LYS A 181 10.03 -7.68 -24.62
N ALA A 182 9.10 -7.14 -25.39
CA ALA A 182 7.73 -7.61 -25.47
C ALA A 182 7.09 -7.31 -26.83
N VAL A 183 5.88 -7.82 -27.09
CA VAL A 183 5.08 -7.51 -28.28
C VAL A 183 3.78 -6.80 -27.89
N LEU A 184 3.37 -5.81 -28.68
CA LEU A 184 2.25 -4.93 -28.35
C LEU A 184 0.93 -5.43 -28.91
N ASN A 185 -0.08 -5.62 -28.07
CA ASN A 185 -1.43 -5.94 -28.52
C ASN A 185 -2.19 -4.70 -29.04
N GLN A 186 -3.19 -4.93 -29.88
CA GLN A 186 -4.13 -3.90 -30.34
C GLN A 186 -4.78 -3.16 -29.16
N HIS A 187 -5.26 -1.93 -29.43
CA HIS A 187 -5.81 -0.99 -28.45
C HIS A 187 -4.79 -0.27 -27.56
N ILE A 188 -3.51 -0.48 -27.86
CA ILE A 188 -2.40 0.25 -27.28
C ILE A 188 -1.56 0.80 -28.44
N PHE A 189 -1.23 2.08 -28.38
CA PHE A 189 -0.27 2.68 -29.29
C PHE A 189 1.13 2.60 -28.70
N LYS A 190 2.10 2.14 -29.48
CA LYS A 190 3.51 2.49 -29.27
C LYS A 190 3.68 3.92 -29.80
N VAL A 191 4.11 4.83 -28.94
CA VAL A 191 4.32 6.23 -29.29
C VAL A 191 5.80 6.48 -29.51
N VAL A 192 6.16 6.82 -30.74
CA VAL A 192 7.54 7.04 -31.17
C VAL A 192 7.74 8.54 -31.38
N PRO A 193 8.55 9.23 -30.56
CA PRO A 193 8.84 10.65 -30.74
C PRO A 193 9.48 10.90 -32.11
N ARG A 194 9.11 12.00 -32.77
CA ARG A 194 9.78 12.48 -33.98
C ARG A 194 11.07 13.23 -33.66
N GLN A 195 11.84 13.52 -34.70
CA GLN A 195 13.08 14.30 -34.57
C GLN A 195 12.83 15.64 -33.88
N GLY A 196 13.70 15.99 -32.92
CA GLY A 196 13.57 17.22 -32.12
C GLY A 196 12.57 17.15 -30.97
N VAL A 197 12.08 15.95 -30.63
CA VAL A 197 11.18 15.72 -29.49
C VAL A 197 11.85 14.76 -28.50
N ASN A 198 12.12 15.24 -27.29
CA ASN A 198 12.63 14.40 -26.22
C ASN A 198 11.55 13.40 -25.77
N ARG A 199 11.93 12.13 -25.63
CA ARG A 199 11.01 11.04 -25.30
C ARG A 199 10.34 11.20 -23.94
N ILE A 200 11.12 11.51 -22.91
CA ILE A 200 10.62 11.61 -21.53
C ILE A 200 9.77 12.87 -21.38
N TYR A 201 10.16 13.99 -22.02
CA TYR A 201 9.31 15.17 -22.12
C TYR A 201 7.96 14.83 -22.77
N LEU A 202 7.98 14.14 -23.91
CA LEU A 202 6.75 13.73 -24.61
C LEU A 202 5.86 12.85 -23.72
N TYR A 203 6.44 11.94 -22.94
CA TYR A 203 5.69 11.13 -21.98
C TYR A 203 4.89 11.99 -20.98
N TYR A 204 5.50 13.03 -20.41
CA TYR A 204 4.83 13.94 -19.50
C TYR A 204 3.81 14.86 -20.21
N ALA A 205 4.16 15.38 -21.38
CA ALA A 205 3.26 16.20 -22.20
C ALA A 205 2.01 15.41 -22.61
N LEU A 206 2.16 14.13 -22.98
CA LEU A 206 1.05 13.24 -23.29
C LEU A 206 0.17 12.99 -22.07
N HIS A 207 0.75 12.77 -20.89
CA HIS A 207 -0.04 12.62 -19.66
C HIS A 207 -0.98 13.81 -19.44
N VAL A 208 -0.47 15.04 -19.51
CA VAL A 208 -1.29 16.24 -19.36
C VAL A 208 -2.34 16.36 -20.47
N ALA A 209 -1.93 16.17 -21.72
CA ALA A 209 -2.84 16.29 -22.87
C ALA A 209 -3.99 15.29 -22.80
N ILE A 210 -3.71 14.03 -22.44
CA ILE A 210 -4.73 12.98 -22.32
C ILE A 210 -5.65 13.21 -21.12
N GLU A 211 -5.16 13.68 -19.98
CA GLU A 211 -6.02 14.05 -18.84
C GLU A 211 -6.95 15.21 -19.18
N GLN A 212 -6.48 16.22 -19.90
CA GLN A 212 -7.33 17.31 -20.40
C GLN A 212 -8.38 16.79 -21.39
N LEU A 213 -8.00 15.87 -22.27
CA LEU A 213 -8.89 15.25 -23.23
C LEU A 213 -10.00 14.44 -22.53
N LYS A 214 -9.65 13.62 -21.52
CA LYS A 214 -10.61 12.87 -20.70
C LYS A 214 -11.65 13.78 -20.04
N ARG A 215 -11.24 14.93 -19.49
CA ARG A 215 -12.16 15.91 -18.86
C ARG A 215 -13.14 16.52 -19.85
N ARG A 216 -12.73 16.77 -21.09
CA ARG A 216 -13.61 17.33 -22.14
C ARG A 216 -14.63 16.32 -22.66
N VAL A 217 -14.31 15.03 -22.59
CA VAL A 217 -15.13 13.93 -23.14
C VAL A 217 -16.09 13.33 -22.10
N HIS A 218 -15.96 13.69 -20.81
CA HIS A 218 -16.76 13.18 -19.67
C HIS A 218 -18.30 13.32 -19.81
N GLY A 219 -18.81 14.12 -20.75
CA GLY A 219 -20.24 14.17 -21.09
C GLY A 219 -20.73 13.08 -22.04
N SER A 220 -19.84 12.23 -22.57
CA SER A 220 -20.18 11.19 -23.54
C SER A 220 -19.67 9.82 -23.07
N THR A 221 -20.50 8.79 -23.26
CA THR A 221 -20.29 7.38 -22.92
C THR A 221 -19.15 6.71 -23.72
N MET A 222 -18.04 7.40 -24.01
CA MET A 222 -16.96 6.86 -24.84
C MET A 222 -15.91 6.11 -24.02
N LYS A 223 -15.77 4.82 -24.32
CA LYS A 223 -14.72 3.92 -23.80
C LYS A 223 -13.46 3.91 -24.67
N HIS A 224 -13.38 4.72 -25.74
CA HIS A 224 -12.32 4.63 -26.76
C HIS A 224 -11.92 5.99 -27.34
N PHE A 225 -10.61 6.28 -27.36
CA PHE A 225 -10.01 7.40 -28.09
C PHE A 225 -9.78 7.03 -29.56
N ARG A 226 -10.23 7.89 -30.47
CA ARG A 226 -10.00 7.77 -31.92
C ARG A 226 -8.77 8.57 -32.32
N ARG A 227 -8.07 8.13 -33.38
CA ARG A 227 -6.92 8.86 -33.96
C ARG A 227 -7.26 10.31 -34.37
N GLY A 228 -8.52 10.59 -34.69
CA GLY A 228 -9.01 11.94 -34.98
C GLY A 228 -8.87 12.91 -33.79
N GLU A 229 -9.05 12.42 -32.55
CA GLU A 229 -8.94 13.24 -31.34
C GLU A 229 -7.48 13.62 -31.06
N LEU A 230 -6.54 12.69 -31.32
CA LEU A 230 -5.11 13.00 -31.29
C LEU A 230 -4.73 14.10 -32.31
N LYS A 231 -5.29 14.04 -33.53
CA LYS A 231 -5.07 15.05 -34.58
C LYS A 231 -5.68 16.42 -34.24
N ALA A 232 -6.69 16.46 -33.37
CA ALA A 232 -7.35 17.68 -32.91
C ALA A 232 -6.73 18.27 -31.64
N THR A 233 -5.89 17.51 -30.94
CA THR A 233 -5.25 17.91 -29.68
C THR A 233 -3.94 18.64 -29.95
N TYR A 234 -3.84 19.86 -29.43
CA TYR A 234 -2.65 20.70 -29.50
C TYR A 234 -1.87 20.63 -28.20
N ILE A 235 -0.56 20.60 -28.31
CA ILE A 235 0.38 20.76 -27.21
C ILE A 235 1.34 21.90 -27.53
N SER A 236 1.86 22.54 -26.49
CA SER A 236 3.05 23.37 -26.61
C SER A 236 4.29 22.49 -26.46
N PHE A 237 5.39 22.89 -27.11
CA PHE A 237 6.67 22.22 -26.91
C PHE A 237 7.84 23.24 -26.92
N PRO A 238 8.77 23.15 -25.94
CA PRO A 238 9.97 23.97 -25.87
C PRO A 238 11.03 23.58 -26.92
N PRO A 239 12.08 24.39 -27.07
CA PRO A 239 13.37 23.95 -27.61
C PRO A 239 13.87 22.65 -26.95
N ILE A 240 14.66 21.83 -27.69
CA ILE A 240 15.01 20.47 -27.28
C ILE A 240 15.83 20.42 -25.97
N ASP A 241 16.70 21.39 -25.75
CA ASP A 241 17.48 21.61 -24.53
C ASP A 241 16.59 21.81 -23.31
N GLU A 242 15.56 22.64 -23.44
CA GLU A 242 14.59 22.86 -22.36
C GLU A 242 13.66 21.63 -22.19
N GLN A 243 13.35 20.88 -23.25
CA GLN A 243 12.63 19.61 -23.13
C GLN A 243 13.41 18.59 -22.30
N GLU A 244 14.71 18.44 -22.57
CA GLU A 244 15.62 17.53 -21.84
C GLU A 244 15.68 17.90 -20.37
N ARG A 245 15.78 19.19 -20.07
CA ARG A 245 15.84 19.65 -18.68
C ARG A 245 14.52 19.48 -17.94
N ILE A 246 13.39 19.79 -18.57
CA ILE A 246 12.06 19.51 -17.98
C ILE A 246 11.89 18.01 -17.72
N ALA A 247 12.30 17.17 -18.68
CA ALA A 247 12.26 15.72 -18.55
C ALA A 247 13.10 15.21 -17.38
N GLU A 248 14.32 15.73 -17.23
CA GLU A 248 15.22 15.40 -16.11
C GLU A 248 14.60 15.75 -14.76
N VAL A 249 14.06 16.96 -14.60
CA VAL A 249 13.41 17.40 -13.36
C VAL A 249 12.23 16.49 -12.99
N LEU A 250 11.32 16.26 -13.94
CA LEU A 250 10.12 15.47 -13.69
C LEU A 250 10.42 13.99 -13.45
N SER A 251 11.40 13.41 -14.17
CA SER A 251 11.82 12.02 -13.99
C SER A 251 12.55 11.79 -12.67
N THR A 252 13.32 12.76 -12.19
CA THR A 252 13.95 12.73 -10.86
C THR A 252 12.89 12.71 -9.75
N VAL A 253 11.81 13.48 -9.89
CA VAL A 253 10.69 13.42 -8.93
C VAL A 253 9.95 12.07 -8.99
N ASP A 254 9.79 11.47 -10.18
CA ASP A 254 9.24 10.13 -10.30
C ASP A 254 10.13 9.04 -9.68
N GLU A 255 11.44 9.18 -9.79
CA GLU A 255 12.43 8.34 -9.11
C GLU A 255 12.25 8.43 -7.58
N ALA A 256 12.15 9.65 -7.03
CA ALA A 256 11.89 9.86 -5.60
C ALA A 256 10.55 9.24 -5.15
N ILE A 257 9.47 9.37 -5.94
CA ILE A 257 8.18 8.72 -5.66
C ILE A 257 8.32 7.19 -5.64
N SER A 258 9.10 6.63 -6.56
CA SER A 258 9.36 5.18 -6.63
C SER A 258 10.13 4.70 -5.39
N LEU A 259 11.19 5.42 -5.00
CA LEU A 259 11.98 5.13 -3.81
C LEU A 259 11.14 5.23 -2.53
N SER A 260 10.28 6.25 -2.39
CA SER A 260 9.34 6.35 -1.27
C SER A 260 8.42 5.13 -1.14
N ARG A 261 7.93 4.58 -2.26
CA ARG A 261 7.08 3.38 -2.22
C ARG A 261 7.87 2.17 -1.73
N LYS A 262 9.09 1.98 -2.24
CA LYS A 262 9.99 0.93 -1.76
C LYS A 262 10.30 1.07 -0.27
N ALA A 263 10.58 2.30 0.19
CA ALA A 263 10.81 2.58 1.61
C ALA A 263 9.60 2.21 2.47
N ILE A 264 8.37 2.54 2.04
CA ILE A 264 7.14 2.14 2.75
C ILE A 264 7.02 0.62 2.87
N GLU A 265 7.37 -0.13 1.83
CA GLU A 265 7.34 -1.60 1.84
C GLU A 265 8.42 -2.17 2.76
N ALA A 266 9.67 -1.71 2.62
CA ALA A 266 10.79 -2.14 3.46
C ALA A 266 10.55 -1.82 4.95
N ILE A 267 10.08 -0.62 5.28
CA ILE A 267 9.76 -0.22 6.66
C ILE A 267 8.62 -1.07 7.23
N ARG A 268 7.61 -1.45 6.42
CA ARG A 268 6.53 -2.35 6.87
C ARG A 268 7.07 -3.75 7.16
N ALA A 269 7.88 -4.31 6.28
CA ALA A 269 8.50 -5.62 6.48
C ALA A 269 9.37 -5.64 7.73
N PHE A 270 10.23 -4.62 7.89
CA PHE A 270 11.04 -4.42 9.09
C PHE A 270 10.18 -4.31 10.37
N ARG A 271 9.14 -3.47 10.35
CA ARG A 271 8.22 -3.31 11.49
C ARG A 271 7.58 -4.63 11.89
N ASP A 272 7.07 -5.39 10.92
CA ASP A 272 6.34 -6.63 11.19
C ASP A 272 7.28 -7.71 11.76
N ALA A 273 8.49 -7.81 11.21
CA ALA A 273 9.53 -8.70 11.74
C ALA A 273 9.99 -8.28 13.15
N LEU A 274 10.26 -6.99 13.36
CA LEU A 274 10.67 -6.45 14.66
C LEU A 274 9.58 -6.63 15.73
N MET A 275 8.32 -6.40 15.37
CA MET A 275 7.18 -6.63 16.27
C MET A 275 7.09 -8.11 16.67
N ALA A 276 7.23 -9.02 15.71
CA ALA A 276 7.21 -10.45 15.99
C ALA A 276 8.38 -10.89 16.89
N GLU A 277 9.59 -10.36 16.65
CA GLU A 277 10.79 -10.64 17.45
C GLU A 277 10.61 -10.10 18.88
N LEU A 278 10.29 -8.81 19.04
CA LEU A 278 10.18 -8.17 20.36
C LEU A 278 9.05 -8.75 21.20
N LEU A 279 7.91 -9.11 20.61
CA LEU A 279 6.77 -9.68 21.35
C LEU A 279 6.90 -11.18 21.61
N ALA A 280 7.88 -11.86 21.02
CA ALA A 280 8.17 -13.26 21.31
C ALA A 280 9.41 -13.42 22.22
N ARG A 281 10.43 -12.59 22.03
CA ARG A 281 11.73 -12.74 22.68
C ARG A 281 12.11 -11.62 23.65
N GLY A 282 11.35 -10.53 23.68
CA GLY A 282 11.64 -9.39 24.55
C GLY A 282 12.97 -8.69 24.20
N ILE A 283 13.56 -8.01 25.18
CA ILE A 283 14.80 -7.23 25.00
C ILE A 283 15.90 -7.77 25.92
N GLY A 284 16.86 -8.50 25.32
CA GLY A 284 18.07 -8.93 26.03
C GLY A 284 17.90 -10.20 26.88
N HIS A 285 16.88 -11.02 26.60
CA HIS A 285 16.67 -12.29 27.27
C HIS A 285 17.51 -13.41 26.64
N GLU A 286 18.09 -14.26 27.48
CA GLU A 286 18.91 -15.41 27.05
C GLU A 286 18.21 -16.76 27.35
N GLU A 287 17.32 -16.79 28.35
CA GLU A 287 16.60 -17.98 28.80
C GLU A 287 15.12 -17.92 28.40
N PHE A 288 14.61 -19.04 27.90
CA PHE A 288 13.25 -19.12 27.37
C PHE A 288 12.54 -20.39 27.83
N LYS A 289 11.22 -20.29 28.00
CA LYS A 289 10.31 -21.41 28.32
C LYS A 289 9.27 -21.60 27.22
N GLU A 290 8.85 -22.84 27.02
CA GLU A 290 7.72 -23.17 26.13
C GLU A 290 6.39 -22.95 26.85
N THR A 291 5.44 -22.31 26.18
CA THR A 291 4.08 -22.05 26.71
C THR A 291 3.03 -22.33 25.64
N GLU A 292 1.74 -22.30 26.01
CA GLU A 292 0.64 -22.45 25.05
C GLU A 292 0.56 -21.36 23.97
N ILE A 293 1.24 -20.23 24.16
CA ILE A 293 1.32 -19.13 23.17
C ILE A 293 2.68 -19.08 22.46
N GLY A 294 3.53 -20.08 22.68
CA GLY A 294 4.86 -20.22 22.09
C GLY A 294 6.00 -20.02 23.09
N ARG A 295 7.23 -20.02 22.57
CA ARG A 295 8.47 -19.80 23.32
C ARG A 295 8.58 -18.32 23.72
N ILE A 296 8.67 -18.06 25.03
CA ILE A 296 8.80 -16.71 25.61
C ILE A 296 9.91 -16.66 26.67
N PRO A 297 10.43 -15.49 27.06
CA PRO A 297 11.38 -15.37 28.16
C PRO A 297 10.89 -16.02 29.46
N VAL A 298 11.82 -16.61 30.22
CA VAL A 298 11.49 -17.26 31.50
C VAL A 298 10.80 -16.29 32.48
N GLU A 299 11.23 -15.03 32.48
CA GLU A 299 10.72 -13.96 33.36
C GLU A 299 9.30 -13.50 33.00
N TRP A 300 8.83 -13.78 31.79
CA TRP A 300 7.51 -13.31 31.34
C TRP A 300 6.39 -14.20 31.84
N GLU A 301 5.27 -13.60 32.19
CA GLU A 301 4.06 -14.34 32.54
C GLU A 301 3.13 -14.48 31.32
N VAL A 302 2.22 -15.47 31.37
CA VAL A 302 1.12 -15.59 30.42
C VAL A 302 -0.17 -15.27 31.15
N VAL A 303 -0.85 -14.20 30.74
CA VAL A 303 -2.08 -13.72 31.39
C VAL A 303 -3.25 -13.75 30.41
N ARG A 304 -4.48 -13.88 30.92
CA ARG A 304 -5.68 -13.69 30.09
C ARG A 304 -6.03 -12.22 30.04
N LEU A 305 -6.60 -11.74 28.92
CA LEU A 305 -7.10 -10.37 28.84
C LEU A 305 -8.11 -10.06 29.94
N ASN A 306 -8.94 -11.03 30.35
CA ASN A 306 -9.86 -10.89 31.46
C ASN A 306 -9.21 -10.43 32.77
N ASP A 307 -7.94 -10.78 32.98
CA ASP A 307 -7.24 -10.54 34.25
C ASP A 307 -6.66 -9.12 34.31
N ILE A 308 -6.42 -8.49 33.16
CA ILE A 308 -5.75 -7.18 33.04
C ILE A 308 -6.66 -6.06 32.48
N VAL A 309 -7.81 -6.42 31.89
CA VAL A 309 -8.79 -5.48 31.34
C VAL A 309 -9.80 -5.09 32.42
N ILE A 310 -9.79 -3.83 32.84
CA ILE A 310 -10.72 -3.28 33.83
C ILE A 310 -12.05 -2.83 33.22
N GLU A 311 -12.07 -2.55 31.91
CA GLU A 311 -13.29 -2.18 31.19
C GLU A 311 -13.31 -2.77 29.78
N CYS A 312 -14.42 -3.41 29.41
CA CYS A 312 -14.68 -3.87 28.06
C CYS A 312 -16.14 -3.55 27.67
N LYS A 313 -16.32 -2.51 26.86
CA LYS A 313 -17.63 -2.03 26.38
C LYS A 313 -17.75 -2.18 24.86
N THR A 314 -18.97 -2.03 24.35
CA THR A 314 -19.25 -1.85 22.91
C THR A 314 -19.79 -0.45 22.69
N GLY A 315 -19.68 0.05 21.46
CA GLY A 315 -20.23 1.34 21.08
C GLY A 315 -21.74 1.32 20.78
N ILE A 316 -22.29 2.49 20.46
CA ILE A 316 -23.70 2.73 20.13
C ILE A 316 -23.78 3.20 18.66
N PRO A 317 -24.55 2.54 17.78
CA PRO A 317 -24.59 2.94 16.38
C PRO A 317 -25.31 4.28 16.19
N VAL A 318 -24.71 5.18 15.41
CA VAL A 318 -25.38 6.38 14.89
C VAL A 318 -25.60 6.21 13.38
N LYS A 319 -26.88 6.21 12.95
CA LYS A 319 -27.24 6.12 11.53
C LYS A 319 -26.68 7.32 10.79
N GLU A 320 -26.22 7.11 9.56
CA GLU A 320 -25.57 8.14 8.75
C GLU A 320 -26.39 9.43 8.62
N GLN A 321 -27.69 9.30 8.36
CA GLN A 321 -28.64 10.41 8.28
C GLN A 321 -28.79 11.21 9.58
N ASP A 322 -28.50 10.61 10.73
CA ASP A 322 -28.63 11.22 12.06
C ASP A 322 -27.28 11.76 12.59
N ARG A 323 -26.19 11.58 11.83
CA ARG A 323 -24.87 12.06 12.23
C ARG A 323 -24.80 13.57 12.06
N VAL A 324 -24.63 14.26 13.19
CA VAL A 324 -24.28 15.69 13.20
C VAL A 324 -22.76 15.79 13.18
N ARG A 325 -22.22 16.40 12.12
CA ARG A 325 -20.77 16.60 11.97
C ARG A 325 -20.21 17.38 13.16
N GLY A 326 -19.09 16.92 13.70
CA GLY A 326 -18.43 17.59 14.83
C GLY A 326 -16.96 17.18 14.99
N PRO A 327 -16.34 17.49 16.13
CA PRO A 327 -14.89 17.34 16.32
C PRO A 327 -14.46 15.95 16.81
N TYR A 328 -15.39 15.05 17.17
CA TYR A 328 -15.05 13.76 17.77
C TYR A 328 -15.08 12.64 16.73
N PRO A 329 -14.05 11.80 16.64
CA PRO A 329 -14.04 10.70 15.69
C PRO A 329 -15.10 9.65 16.06
N TYR A 330 -15.76 9.13 15.03
CA TYR A 330 -16.64 7.98 15.12
C TYR A 330 -15.92 6.74 14.61
N PHE A 331 -15.68 5.76 15.49
CA PHE A 331 -14.97 4.53 15.18
C PHE A 331 -15.91 3.40 14.75
N GLY A 332 -15.54 2.70 13.67
CA GLY A 332 -16.05 1.39 13.30
C GLY A 332 -14.92 0.34 13.33
N ALA A 333 -15.19 -0.86 12.82
CA ALA A 333 -14.22 -1.96 12.78
C ALA A 333 -12.90 -1.58 12.07
N ASN A 334 -12.99 -0.78 11.00
CA ASN A 334 -11.83 -0.33 10.21
C ASN A 334 -11.16 0.97 10.71
N GLY A 335 -11.48 1.42 11.92
CA GLY A 335 -10.95 2.67 12.48
C GLY A 335 -11.96 3.81 12.35
N ILE A 336 -11.48 5.05 12.16
CA ILE A 336 -12.33 6.24 12.07
C ILE A 336 -13.14 6.18 10.77
N ILE A 337 -14.48 6.16 10.89
CA ILE A 337 -15.43 6.14 9.78
C ILE A 337 -16.08 7.51 9.52
N ASP A 338 -16.14 8.38 10.52
CA ASP A 338 -16.74 9.72 10.41
C ASP A 338 -16.31 10.62 11.58
N TRP A 339 -16.82 11.85 11.62
CA TRP A 339 -16.62 12.82 12.71
C TRP A 339 -17.96 13.38 13.20
N VAL A 340 -18.28 13.18 14.47
CA VAL A 340 -19.57 13.48 15.08
C VAL A 340 -19.46 14.51 16.22
N ASN A 341 -20.58 15.14 16.57
CA ASN A 341 -20.64 16.21 17.58
C ASN A 341 -20.65 15.70 19.04
N GLY A 342 -20.91 14.43 19.27
CA GLY A 342 -20.93 13.82 20.61
C GLY A 342 -19.80 12.80 20.82
N TYR A 343 -19.65 12.32 22.06
CA TYR A 343 -18.75 11.21 22.41
C TYR A 343 -19.39 10.35 23.51
N ILE A 344 -18.99 9.08 23.57
CA ILE A 344 -19.41 8.14 24.63
C ILE A 344 -18.21 7.50 25.36
N PHE A 345 -16.99 7.80 24.90
CA PHE A 345 -15.74 7.40 25.53
C PHE A 345 -14.82 8.62 25.65
N ASP A 346 -14.10 8.71 26.76
CA ASP A 346 -13.08 9.73 27.04
C ASP A 346 -11.91 9.09 27.81
N GLY A 347 -10.70 9.24 27.30
CA GLY A 347 -9.48 8.64 27.83
C GLY A 347 -8.72 7.77 26.83
N GLU A 348 -7.83 6.92 27.35
CA GLU A 348 -6.97 6.01 26.59
C GLU A 348 -7.59 4.62 26.49
N TYR A 349 -7.79 4.12 25.27
CA TYR A 349 -8.44 2.83 25.01
C TYR A 349 -7.80 2.09 23.84
N ILE A 350 -7.96 0.76 23.88
CA ILE A 350 -7.74 -0.12 22.73
C ILE A 350 -9.09 -0.50 22.13
N ILE A 351 -9.22 -0.37 20.82
CA ILE A 351 -10.45 -0.66 20.08
C ILE A 351 -10.20 -1.89 19.21
N VAL A 352 -10.93 -2.96 19.46
CA VAL A 352 -10.81 -4.26 18.77
C VAL A 352 -12.03 -4.47 17.89
N ALA A 353 -11.85 -4.76 16.61
CA ALA A 353 -12.96 -5.08 15.72
C ALA A 353 -13.69 -6.34 16.19
N GLN A 354 -15.01 -6.23 16.33
CA GLN A 354 -15.88 -7.32 16.74
C GLN A 354 -16.27 -8.17 15.53
N ASP A 355 -16.63 -7.55 14.41
CA ASP A 355 -17.00 -8.20 13.15
C ASP A 355 -16.62 -7.32 11.95
N GLY A 356 -16.82 -7.84 10.73
CA GLY A 356 -16.49 -7.16 9.47
C GLY A 356 -15.00 -7.18 9.14
N SER A 357 -14.16 -6.66 10.04
CA SER A 357 -12.71 -6.52 9.86
C SER A 357 -11.96 -7.15 11.02
N ILE A 358 -12.22 -8.45 11.22
CA ILE A 358 -11.63 -9.28 12.27
C ILE A 358 -10.11 -9.13 12.27
N GLY A 359 -9.56 -8.79 13.44
CA GLY A 359 -8.14 -8.55 13.65
C GLY A 359 -7.68 -7.11 13.48
N ALA A 360 -8.57 -6.18 13.12
CA ALA A 360 -8.25 -4.76 13.19
C ALA A 360 -8.21 -4.30 14.66
N ILE A 361 -7.06 -3.77 15.07
CA ILE A 361 -6.80 -3.23 16.41
C ILE A 361 -6.39 -1.77 16.26
N HIS A 362 -7.02 -0.89 17.04
CA HIS A 362 -6.75 0.54 17.05
C HIS A 362 -6.42 1.01 18.47
N TYR A 363 -5.57 2.02 18.57
CA TYR A 363 -5.30 2.73 19.81
C TYR A 363 -5.85 4.16 19.67
N TYR A 364 -6.49 4.68 20.72
CA TYR A 364 -6.93 6.06 20.74
C TYR A 364 -6.87 6.65 22.15
N ASN A 365 -6.44 7.90 22.25
CA ASN A 365 -6.45 8.67 23.48
C ASN A 365 -7.19 9.99 23.25
N GLY A 366 -8.33 10.15 23.93
CA GLY A 366 -9.18 11.33 23.86
C GLY A 366 -10.67 10.98 23.82
N LYS A 367 -11.48 11.95 23.39
CA LYS A 367 -12.93 11.82 23.27
C LYS A 367 -13.33 11.25 21.93
N PHE A 368 -14.13 10.19 21.93
CA PHE A 368 -14.62 9.58 20.68
C PHE A 368 -15.98 8.89 20.86
N TRP A 369 -16.60 8.62 19.72
CA TRP A 369 -17.76 7.74 19.63
C TRP A 369 -17.33 6.43 18.97
N ALA A 370 -17.89 5.29 19.39
CA ALA A 370 -17.67 4.01 18.72
C ALA A 370 -19.00 3.37 18.31
N ASN A 371 -18.97 2.59 17.24
CA ASN A 371 -20.09 1.78 16.75
C ASN A 371 -20.23 0.48 17.58
N ASN A 372 -21.32 -0.27 17.44
CA ASN A 372 -21.55 -1.55 18.09
C ASN A 372 -20.80 -2.75 17.47
N HIS A 373 -19.93 -2.50 16.48
CA HIS A 373 -19.10 -3.50 15.80
C HIS A 373 -17.65 -3.52 16.32
N VAL A 374 -17.40 -2.93 17.48
CA VAL A 374 -16.08 -2.91 18.12
C VAL A 374 -16.21 -3.15 19.62
N TRP A 375 -15.17 -3.72 20.20
CA TRP A 375 -14.94 -3.75 21.64
C TRP A 375 -13.97 -2.63 22.01
N VAL A 376 -14.32 -1.85 23.02
CA VAL A 376 -13.50 -0.77 23.57
C VAL A 376 -12.97 -1.23 24.93
N LEU A 377 -11.65 -1.36 25.02
CA LEU A 377 -10.92 -1.94 26.14
C LEU A 377 -10.13 -0.86 26.88
N LYS A 378 -10.16 -0.94 28.21
CA LYS A 378 -9.28 -0.18 29.12
C LYS A 378 -8.62 -1.13 30.09
N CYS A 379 -7.34 -0.94 30.35
CA CYS A 379 -6.55 -1.79 31.23
C CYS A 379 -6.10 -1.03 32.48
N ASP A 380 -5.67 -1.77 33.50
CA ASP A 380 -4.98 -1.15 34.64
C ASP A 380 -3.58 -0.69 34.20
N THR A 381 -3.38 0.63 34.17
CA THR A 381 -2.12 1.25 33.75
C THR A 381 -0.95 1.00 34.70
N ASN A 382 -1.21 0.48 35.90
CA ASN A 382 -0.17 0.07 36.84
C ASN A 382 0.48 -1.26 36.43
N GLU A 383 -0.22 -2.07 35.61
CA GLU A 383 0.25 -3.40 35.20
C GLU A 383 0.51 -3.47 33.69
N VAL A 384 -0.28 -2.75 32.90
CA VAL A 384 -0.26 -2.86 31.44
C VAL A 384 -0.12 -1.50 30.75
N HIS A 385 0.89 -1.40 29.90
CA HIS A 385 1.03 -0.25 29.01
C HIS A 385 0.14 -0.40 27.77
N HIS A 386 -0.80 0.53 27.54
CA HIS A 386 -1.79 0.40 26.45
C HIS A 386 -1.17 0.20 25.06
N HIS A 387 -0.08 0.90 24.71
CA HIS A 387 0.58 0.66 23.43
C HIS A 387 1.25 -0.72 23.33
N PHE A 388 1.74 -1.27 24.45
CA PHE A 388 2.25 -2.64 24.42
C PHE A 388 1.11 -3.61 24.13
N LEU A 389 -0.02 -3.46 24.83
CA LEU A 389 -1.20 -4.27 24.58
C LEU A 389 -1.71 -4.12 23.14
N PHE A 390 -1.71 -2.91 22.58
CA PHE A 390 -2.06 -2.65 21.19
C PHE A 390 -1.23 -3.53 20.23
N TYR A 391 0.09 -3.60 20.42
CA TYR A 391 0.96 -4.43 19.59
C TYR A 391 0.81 -5.93 19.89
N ALA A 392 0.69 -6.32 21.17
CA ALA A 392 0.46 -7.71 21.57
C ALA A 392 -0.82 -8.27 20.93
N LEU A 393 -1.91 -7.49 20.92
CA LEU A 393 -3.17 -7.88 20.29
C LEU A 393 -3.06 -7.99 18.76
N LYS A 394 -2.14 -7.28 18.11
CA LYS A 394 -1.91 -7.46 16.66
C LYS A 394 -1.26 -8.80 16.31
N MET A 395 -0.57 -9.44 17.26
CA MET A 395 0.03 -10.76 17.08
C MET A 395 -0.96 -11.90 17.27
N VAL A 396 -2.13 -11.62 17.85
CA VAL A 396 -3.17 -12.63 18.07
C VAL A 396 -3.78 -13.01 16.71
N PRO A 397 -3.88 -14.31 16.38
CA PRO A 397 -4.42 -14.73 15.10
C PRO A 397 -5.96 -14.75 15.13
N TRP A 398 -6.57 -13.56 15.19
CA TRP A 398 -8.01 -13.36 15.39
C TRP A 398 -8.90 -14.13 14.42
N GLN A 399 -8.44 -14.34 13.18
CA GLN A 399 -9.20 -15.05 12.15
C GLN A 399 -9.48 -16.50 12.56
N TYR A 400 -8.58 -17.11 13.34
CA TYR A 400 -8.74 -18.46 13.86
C TYR A 400 -9.60 -18.54 15.12
N LEU A 401 -9.80 -17.42 15.82
CA LEU A 401 -10.62 -17.32 17.04
C LEU A 401 -12.07 -16.94 16.73
N ALA A 402 -12.33 -16.37 15.56
CA ALA A 402 -13.66 -15.93 15.18
C ALA A 402 -14.68 -17.08 15.10
N VAL A 403 -15.91 -16.77 15.52
CA VAL A 403 -17.06 -17.69 15.48
C VAL A 403 -18.10 -17.24 14.46
N GLY A 404 -18.85 -18.21 13.94
CA GLY A 404 -19.91 -17.99 12.96
C GLY A 404 -19.41 -18.14 11.53
N SER A 405 -20.10 -18.97 10.74
CA SER A 405 -19.72 -19.27 9.36
C SER A 405 -20.01 -18.13 8.39
N THR A 406 -21.23 -17.57 8.42
CA THR A 406 -21.67 -16.54 7.46
C THR A 406 -21.21 -15.13 7.86
N ARG A 407 -21.07 -14.86 9.16
CA ARG A 407 -20.61 -13.58 9.71
C ARG A 407 -19.66 -13.83 10.88
N PRO A 408 -18.35 -13.99 10.60
CA PRO A 408 -17.34 -14.20 11.63
C PRO A 408 -17.34 -13.05 12.65
N LYS A 409 -17.26 -13.40 13.93
CA LYS A 409 -17.35 -12.47 15.05
C LYS A 409 -16.42 -12.86 16.19
N ILE A 410 -15.80 -11.87 16.84
CA ILE A 410 -15.14 -12.03 18.13
C ILE A 410 -16.16 -11.66 19.22
N THR A 411 -16.63 -12.64 19.99
CA THR A 411 -17.51 -12.37 21.14
C THR A 411 -16.70 -11.78 22.30
N LYS A 412 -17.36 -11.09 23.25
CA LYS A 412 -16.68 -10.55 24.44
C LYS A 412 -15.96 -11.65 25.22
N ARG A 413 -16.59 -12.83 25.31
CA ARG A 413 -16.05 -13.98 26.03
C ARG A 413 -14.78 -14.53 25.38
N ILE A 414 -14.77 -14.65 24.04
CA ILE A 414 -13.57 -15.04 23.27
C ILE A 414 -12.49 -13.97 23.42
N LEU A 415 -12.84 -12.69 23.29
CA LEU A 415 -11.87 -11.60 23.46
C LEU A 415 -11.18 -11.69 24.83
N LEU A 416 -11.96 -11.78 25.90
CA LEU A 416 -11.42 -11.81 27.26
C LEU A 416 -10.70 -13.12 27.62
N SER A 417 -10.91 -14.21 26.86
CA SER A 417 -10.17 -15.47 27.07
C SER A 417 -8.80 -15.52 26.37
N VAL A 418 -8.51 -14.55 25.49
CA VAL A 418 -7.21 -14.45 24.80
C VAL A 418 -6.08 -14.36 25.81
N LYS A 419 -5.03 -15.15 25.59
CA LYS A 419 -3.80 -15.14 26.37
C LYS A 419 -2.73 -14.32 25.67
N ILE A 420 -1.99 -13.53 26.43
CA ILE A 420 -0.88 -12.72 25.93
C ILE A 420 0.35 -12.85 26.84
N PRO A 421 1.57 -12.64 26.31
CA PRO A 421 2.74 -12.52 27.15
C PRO A 421 2.69 -11.19 27.91
N LEU A 422 3.07 -11.22 29.18
CA LEU A 422 3.14 -10.04 30.04
C LEU A 422 4.57 -9.87 30.61
N PRO A 423 5.39 -8.98 30.02
CA PRO A 423 6.66 -8.54 30.57
C PRO A 423 6.48 -7.62 31.78
N SER A 424 7.58 -7.26 32.43
CA SER A 424 7.61 -6.13 33.36
C SER A 424 7.11 -4.84 32.69
N LEU A 425 6.44 -3.96 33.46
CA LEU A 425 5.89 -2.71 32.92
C LEU A 425 6.95 -1.83 32.22
N ASP A 426 8.20 -1.85 32.70
CA ASP A 426 9.29 -1.10 32.09
C ASP A 426 9.71 -1.69 30.74
N GLU A 427 9.76 -3.02 30.61
CA GLU A 427 10.01 -3.67 29.33
C GLU A 427 8.85 -3.45 28.34
N GLN A 428 7.60 -3.52 28.79
CA GLN A 428 6.43 -3.17 27.98
C GLN A 428 6.54 -1.76 27.37
N LYS A 429 6.91 -0.76 28.19
CA LYS A 429 7.15 0.62 27.75
C LYS A 429 8.27 0.72 26.73
N ARG A 430 9.37 -0.02 26.92
CA ARG A 430 10.51 -0.05 25.99
C ARG A 430 10.12 -0.64 24.64
N ILE A 431 9.46 -1.80 24.63
CA ILE A 431 8.97 -2.45 23.41
C ILE A 431 7.99 -1.52 22.67
N ALA A 432 7.01 -0.97 23.39
CA ALA A 432 6.03 -0.07 22.82
C ALA A 432 6.69 1.18 22.20
N ARG A 433 7.69 1.77 22.87
CA ARG A 433 8.42 2.93 22.36
C ARG A 433 9.15 2.61 21.06
N ILE A 434 9.85 1.47 20.99
CA ILE A 434 10.56 1.04 19.78
C ILE A 434 9.58 0.89 18.61
N LEU A 435 8.48 0.17 18.81
CA LEU A 435 7.48 -0.07 17.75
C LEU A 435 6.76 1.21 17.31
N LEU A 436 6.47 2.11 18.26
CA LEU A 436 5.91 3.43 17.97
C LEU A 436 6.82 4.25 17.07
N THR A 437 8.13 4.28 17.35
CA THR A 437 9.10 5.00 16.51
C THR A 437 9.10 4.49 15.06
N VAL A 438 8.95 3.17 14.86
CA VAL A 438 8.87 2.61 13.50
C VAL A 438 7.54 2.96 12.82
N ASP A 439 6.41 2.94 13.56
CA ASP A 439 5.11 3.35 13.02
C ASP A 439 5.05 4.86 12.68
N GLU A 440 5.68 5.72 13.50
CA GLU A 440 5.85 7.15 13.22
C GLU A 440 6.66 7.38 11.95
N ARG A 441 7.77 6.65 11.79
CA ARG A 441 8.57 6.68 10.57
C ARG A 441 7.77 6.24 9.34
N LEU A 442 7.01 5.15 9.45
CA LEU A 442 6.15 4.68 8.35
C LEU A 442 5.08 5.73 7.97
N ARG A 443 4.54 6.46 8.96
CA ARG A 443 3.60 7.56 8.72
C ARG A 443 4.28 8.72 8.00
N ALA A 444 5.45 9.14 8.48
CA ALA A 444 6.22 10.23 7.88
C ALA A 444 6.57 9.93 6.41
N GLU A 445 6.93 8.69 6.08
CA GLU A 445 7.24 8.31 4.70
C GLU A 445 6.00 8.30 3.79
N ARG A 446 4.84 7.90 4.31
CA ARG A 446 3.56 8.01 3.57
C ARG A 446 3.20 9.47 3.29
N GLU A 447 3.38 10.35 4.27
CA GLU A 447 3.17 11.78 4.08
C GLU A 447 4.16 12.39 3.08
N ARG A 448 5.42 11.95 3.12
CA ARG A 448 6.44 12.32 2.14
C ARG A 448 6.04 11.92 0.72
N LEU A 449 5.58 10.69 0.52
CA LEU A 449 5.06 10.22 -0.77
C LEU A 449 3.94 11.13 -1.31
N GLU A 450 3.00 11.53 -0.44
CA GLU A 450 1.93 12.46 -0.83
C GLU A 450 2.44 13.87 -1.15
N ARG A 451 3.46 14.37 -0.42
CA ARG A 451 4.12 15.64 -0.77
C ARG A 451 4.79 15.57 -2.13
N LEU A 452 5.52 14.49 -2.43
CA LEU A 452 6.18 14.29 -3.73
C LEU A 452 5.18 14.20 -4.88
N ARG A 453 4.03 13.53 -4.67
CA ARG A 453 2.92 13.51 -5.66
C ARG A 453 2.39 14.91 -5.96
N ARG A 454 2.12 15.71 -4.93
CA ARG A 454 1.69 17.10 -5.09
C ARG A 454 2.76 17.96 -5.76
N LEU A 455 4.02 17.78 -5.41
CA LEU A 455 5.15 18.46 -6.04
C LEU A 455 5.20 18.13 -7.54
N LYS A 456 5.09 16.85 -7.91
CA LYS A 456 5.04 16.42 -9.31
C LYS A 456 3.88 17.08 -10.06
N GLU A 457 2.68 17.06 -9.52
CA GLU A 457 1.51 17.70 -10.14
C GLU A 457 1.72 19.21 -10.35
N GLY A 458 2.25 19.89 -9.33
CA GLY A 458 2.59 21.31 -9.40
C GLY A 458 3.65 21.60 -10.47
N LEU A 459 4.75 20.86 -10.47
CA LEU A 459 5.83 21.01 -11.46
C LEU A 459 5.34 20.71 -12.88
N MET A 460 4.54 19.66 -13.08
CA MET A 460 3.94 19.38 -14.39
C MET A 460 3.07 20.55 -14.86
N GLY A 461 2.25 21.13 -13.97
CA GLY A 461 1.41 22.28 -14.29
C GLY A 461 2.20 23.55 -14.63
N LEU A 462 3.37 23.75 -14.02
CA LEU A 462 4.22 24.93 -14.23
C LEU A 462 5.14 24.78 -15.44
N LEU A 463 5.84 23.64 -15.52
CA LEU A 463 6.87 23.38 -16.52
C LEU A 463 6.27 23.08 -17.88
N LEU A 464 5.24 22.22 -17.98
CA LEU A 464 4.70 21.80 -19.28
C LEU A 464 3.83 22.87 -19.95
N THR A 465 3.43 23.91 -19.20
CA THR A 465 2.70 25.07 -19.74
C THR A 465 3.61 26.25 -20.05
N GLY A 466 4.89 26.18 -19.64
CA GLY A 466 5.82 27.28 -19.76
C GLY A 466 5.48 28.47 -18.85
N ARG A 467 4.75 28.26 -17.75
CA ARG A 467 4.60 29.28 -16.69
C ARG A 467 5.90 29.49 -15.93
N MET A 468 6.66 28.39 -15.78
CA MET A 468 8.05 28.44 -15.36
C MET A 468 8.92 27.85 -16.47
N ARG A 469 10.04 28.50 -16.73
CA ARG A 469 11.05 28.08 -17.69
C ARG A 469 12.17 27.37 -16.96
N VAL A 470 12.75 26.40 -17.64
CA VAL A 470 13.97 25.73 -17.20
C VAL A 470 15.08 26.16 -18.16
N ARG A 471 15.91 27.10 -17.73
CA ARG A 471 16.97 27.66 -18.57
C ARG A 471 18.12 26.66 -18.66
N ALA A 472 18.71 26.53 -19.84
CA ALA A 472 20.01 25.88 -19.99
C ALA A 472 21.06 26.69 -19.21
N ALA A 473 21.92 25.99 -18.48
CA ALA A 473 23.09 26.59 -17.82
C ALA A 473 24.12 27.04 -18.87
#